data_AF-A0A3P7RAA1-F1
#
_entry.id   AF-A0A3P7RAA1-F1
#
_cell.length_a   1.000
_cell.length_b   1.000
_cell.length_c   1.000
_cell.angle_alpha   90.00
_cell.angle_beta   90.00
_cell.angle_gamma   90.00
#
_symmetry.space_group_name_H-M   'P 1'
#
loop_
_entity.id
_entity.type
_entity.pdbx_description
1 polymer ?
#
loop_
_entity_poly.entity_id
_entity_poly.type
_entity_poly.pdbx_seq_one_letter_code
_entity_poly.pdbx_strand_id
1 'polypeptide(L)'
;MSWWDYGYQIAGMANRTTLVDNNTWNNSHIALVGKAMSSNETSAYRLMQSLDVDYVLVIFGGFTGYSGDDINKFLWMVRIAEGEHPTEIRENDYFTAQGEYRVDHQAPKTFTSSLMYKMSYYRFGELKLDPRMPSGFDRTRNVEIGQKNIELRYLEEAFTSEHW
;
A
#
# COMPACT_ATOMS: atom_id res chain seq x y z
N MET A 1 4.59 4.74 10.47
CA MET A 1 4.82 3.43 9.84
C MET A 1 5.04 3.62 8.34
N SER A 2 6.04 2.95 7.77
CA SER A 2 6.38 2.97 6.34
C SER A 2 7.02 1.63 5.96
N TRP A 3 7.23 1.37 4.67
CA TRP A 3 8.11 0.28 4.25
C TRP A 3 9.56 0.52 4.69
N TRP A 4 10.34 -0.57 4.82
CA TRP A 4 11.68 -0.52 5.41
C TRP A 4 12.67 0.32 4.59
N ASP A 5 12.52 0.33 3.25
CA ASP A 5 13.32 1.12 2.30
C ASP A 5 13.51 2.59 2.70
N TYR A 6 12.52 3.16 3.39
CA TYR A 6 12.45 4.58 3.68
C TYR A 6 12.86 4.94 5.11
N GLY A 7 13.15 3.95 5.98
CA GLY A 7 13.33 4.18 7.41
C GLY A 7 14.43 5.20 7.73
N TYR A 8 15.58 5.08 7.09
CA TYR A 8 16.69 6.04 7.27
C TYR A 8 16.36 7.44 6.74
N GLN A 9 15.64 7.54 5.63
CA GLN A 9 15.26 8.84 5.06
C GLN A 9 14.27 9.57 5.98
N ILE A 10 13.30 8.85 6.53
CA ILE A 10 12.35 9.42 7.49
C ILE A 10 13.06 9.85 8.78
N ALA A 11 13.93 9.00 9.33
CA ALA A 11 14.69 9.33 10.53
C ALA A 11 15.61 10.54 10.31
N GLY A 12 16.31 10.60 9.16
CA GLY A 12 17.26 11.66 8.85
C GLY A 12 16.62 13.00 8.45
N MET A 13 15.61 12.97 7.58
CA MET A 13 15.00 14.18 7.01
C MET A 13 13.77 14.65 7.79
N ALA A 14 12.86 13.74 8.15
CA ALA A 14 11.65 14.10 8.88
C ALA A 14 11.88 14.19 10.40
N ASN A 15 12.99 13.64 10.90
CA ASN A 15 13.32 13.57 12.32
C ASN A 15 12.15 13.02 13.15
N ARG A 16 11.69 11.81 12.77
CA ARG A 16 10.59 11.08 13.41
C ARG A 16 10.98 9.63 13.63
N THR A 17 10.43 9.03 14.68
CA THR A 17 10.60 7.61 15.00
C THR A 17 9.98 6.73 13.93
N THR A 18 10.72 5.70 13.49
CA THR A 18 10.26 4.69 12.54
C THR A 18 10.15 3.32 13.20
N LEU A 19 9.19 2.50 12.77
CA LEU A 19 8.99 1.14 13.32
C LEU A 19 9.99 0.14 12.73
N VAL A 20 10.29 0.29 11.44
CA VAL A 20 11.22 -0.57 10.70
C VAL A 20 12.23 0.31 9.96
N ASP A 21 13.41 -0.24 9.69
CA ASP A 21 14.51 0.48 9.06
C ASP A 21 15.26 -0.37 8.02
N ASN A 22 16.19 0.29 7.32
CA ASN A 22 16.99 -0.31 6.26
C ASN A 22 18.04 -1.33 6.74
N ASN A 23 18.23 -1.49 8.05
CA ASN A 23 19.18 -2.45 8.59
C ASN A 23 18.61 -3.88 8.58
N THR A 24 17.29 -4.02 8.53
CA THR A 24 16.57 -5.29 8.35
C THR A 24 16.98 -6.42 9.31
N TRP A 25 17.38 -6.08 10.54
CA TRP A 25 17.92 -7.07 11.49
C TRP A 25 16.84 -7.91 12.19
N ASN A 26 15.58 -7.44 12.20
CA ASN A 26 14.44 -8.13 12.80
C ASN A 26 13.34 -8.39 11.76
N ASN A 27 13.40 -9.55 11.11
CA ASN A 27 12.47 -9.93 10.04
C ASN A 27 11.03 -10.05 10.51
N SER A 28 10.79 -10.56 11.73
CA SER A 28 9.42 -10.69 12.26
C SER A 28 8.77 -9.31 12.44
N HIS A 29 9.53 -8.27 12.78
CA HIS A 29 8.97 -6.91 12.86
C HIS A 29 8.62 -6.34 11.47
N ILE A 30 9.42 -6.63 10.45
CA ILE A 30 9.10 -6.28 9.06
C ILE A 30 7.86 -7.04 8.58
N ALA A 31 7.71 -8.30 8.97
CA ALA A 31 6.53 -9.10 8.65
C ALA A 31 5.25 -8.53 9.28
N LEU A 32 5.31 -7.96 10.48
CA LEU A 32 4.16 -7.24 11.06
C LEU A 32 3.77 -6.01 10.24
N VAL A 33 4.75 -5.22 9.78
CA VAL A 33 4.46 -4.08 8.88
C VAL A 33 3.90 -4.57 7.54
N GLY A 34 4.48 -5.62 6.95
CA GLY A 34 3.98 -6.23 5.72
C GLY A 34 2.55 -6.72 5.87
N LYS A 35 2.25 -7.39 6.99
CA LYS A 35 0.92 -7.87 7.36
C LYS A 35 -0.06 -6.72 7.54
N ALA A 36 0.32 -5.62 8.19
CA ALA A 36 -0.53 -4.44 8.32
C ALA A 36 -0.89 -3.88 6.94
N MET A 37 0.09 -3.72 6.05
CA MET A 37 -0.10 -3.16 4.71
C MET A 37 -0.94 -4.06 3.79
N SER A 38 -0.81 -5.39 3.92
CA SER A 38 -1.52 -6.36 3.08
C SER A 38 -2.89 -6.80 3.62
N SER A 39 -3.20 -6.51 4.89
CA SER A 39 -4.48 -6.83 5.51
C SER A 39 -5.58 -5.81 5.18
N ASN A 40 -6.85 -6.18 5.40
CA ASN A 40 -7.95 -5.22 5.37
C ASN A 40 -7.81 -4.16 6.47
N GLU A 41 -8.52 -3.04 6.31
CA GLU A 41 -8.42 -1.89 7.20
C GLU A 41 -8.71 -2.20 8.68
N THR A 42 -9.62 -3.12 8.99
CA THR A 42 -9.96 -3.46 10.39
C THR A 42 -8.83 -4.22 11.08
N SER A 43 -8.28 -5.23 10.40
CA SER A 43 -7.15 -6.01 10.92
C SER A 43 -5.89 -5.14 10.99
N ALA A 44 -5.63 -4.35 9.96
CA ALA A 44 -4.50 -3.43 9.92
C ALA A 44 -4.60 -2.37 11.03
N TYR A 45 -5.79 -1.82 11.28
CA TYR A 45 -6.01 -0.85 12.35
C TYR A 45 -5.69 -1.42 13.74
N ARG A 46 -6.15 -2.64 14.05
CA ARG A 46 -5.81 -3.30 15.33
C ARG A 46 -4.30 -3.47 15.50
N LEU A 47 -3.62 -3.83 14.42
CA LEU A 47 -2.17 -4.01 14.43
C LEU A 47 -1.45 -2.67 14.62
N MET A 48 -1.87 -1.62 13.92
CA MET A 48 -1.37 -0.26 14.09
C MET A 48 -1.56 0.26 15.52
N GLN A 49 -2.72 0.00 16.13
CA GLN A 49 -2.96 0.33 17.54
C GLN A 49 -2.04 -0.44 18.48
N SER A 50 -1.81 -1.73 18.26
CA SER A 50 -0.91 -2.53 19.11
C SER A 50 0.57 -2.14 19.00
N LEU A 51 0.92 -1.40 17.95
CA LEU A 51 2.27 -0.91 17.67
C LEU A 51 2.40 0.61 17.93
N ASP A 52 1.38 1.23 18.54
CA ASP A 52 1.33 2.67 18.81
C ASP A 52 1.68 3.54 17.59
N VAL A 53 1.07 3.25 16.43
CA VAL A 53 1.29 3.98 15.18
C VAL A 53 0.36 5.20 15.08
N ASP A 54 0.95 6.40 14.95
CA ASP A 54 0.20 7.64 14.71
C ASP A 54 -0.01 7.96 13.23
N TYR A 55 1.01 7.75 12.39
CA TYR A 55 0.99 8.11 10.96
C TYR A 55 1.42 6.94 10.08
N VAL A 56 0.85 6.85 8.88
CA VAL A 56 1.25 5.91 7.84
C VAL A 56 1.70 6.67 6.61
N LEU A 57 2.85 6.31 6.05
CA LEU A 57 3.39 6.87 4.83
C LEU A 57 3.44 5.78 3.76
N VAL A 58 2.88 6.09 2.59
CA VAL A 58 2.99 5.28 1.36
C VAL A 58 3.51 6.15 0.23
N ILE A 59 4.34 5.57 -0.63
CA ILE A 59 4.76 6.21 -1.88
C ILE A 59 3.86 5.69 -3.00
N PHE A 60 3.17 6.61 -3.67
CA PHE A 60 2.31 6.34 -4.81
C PHE A 60 2.93 6.90 -6.09
N GLY A 61 2.99 6.10 -7.15
CA GLY A 61 3.60 6.49 -8.42
C GLY A 61 2.59 6.69 -9.54
N GLY A 62 1.31 6.36 -9.33
CA GLY A 62 0.32 6.28 -10.41
C GLY A 62 0.01 7.63 -11.08
N PHE A 63 0.23 8.75 -10.40
CA PHE A 63 0.10 10.09 -10.98
C PHE A 63 1.28 10.48 -11.89
N THR A 64 2.50 10.22 -11.42
CA THR A 64 3.75 10.64 -12.08
C THR A 64 4.26 9.62 -13.10
N GLY A 65 3.87 8.35 -13.00
CA GLY A 65 4.49 7.24 -13.71
C GLY A 65 5.75 6.71 -13.02
N TYR A 66 5.95 7.01 -11.73
CA TYR A 66 7.09 6.52 -10.97
C TYR A 66 6.95 5.01 -10.69
N SER A 67 7.93 4.22 -11.13
CA SER A 67 7.90 2.76 -11.02
C SER A 67 8.38 2.21 -9.67
N GLY A 68 9.07 3.02 -8.86
CA GLY A 68 9.60 2.62 -7.55
C GLY A 68 8.60 2.72 -6.40
N ASP A 69 7.31 2.78 -6.70
CA ASP A 69 6.24 3.01 -5.72
C ASP A 69 5.85 1.73 -4.94
N ASP A 70 5.06 1.91 -3.90
CA ASP A 70 4.77 0.82 -2.96
C ASP A 70 3.82 -0.24 -3.53
N ILE A 71 3.02 0.10 -4.55
CA ILE A 71 2.16 -0.87 -5.24
C ILE A 71 2.99 -1.88 -6.05
N ASN A 72 4.14 -1.48 -6.63
CA ASN A 72 5.04 -2.43 -7.31
C ASN A 72 5.83 -3.29 -6.32
N LYS A 73 6.10 -2.76 -5.12
CA LYS A 73 6.80 -3.49 -4.05
C LYS A 73 5.86 -4.33 -3.19
N PHE A 74 4.55 -4.16 -3.33
CA PHE A 74 3.54 -4.77 -2.48
C PHE A 74 3.65 -6.29 -2.35
N LEU A 75 3.92 -7.02 -3.45
CA LEU A 75 4.06 -8.48 -3.39
C LEU A 75 5.24 -8.93 -2.51
N TRP A 76 6.29 -8.11 -2.37
CA TRP A 76 7.36 -8.40 -1.40
C TRP A 76 6.85 -8.28 0.04
N MET A 77 5.99 -7.29 0.31
CA MET A 77 5.36 -7.14 1.63
C MET A 77 4.48 -8.35 1.96
N VAL A 78 3.71 -8.83 0.98
CA VAL A 78 2.86 -10.02 1.10
C VAL A 78 3.69 -11.26 1.38
N ARG A 79 4.77 -11.51 0.63
CA ARG A 79 5.65 -12.67 0.81
C ARG A 79 6.33 -12.69 2.17
N ILE A 80 6.83 -11.54 2.64
CA ILE A 80 7.47 -11.45 3.96
C ILE A 80 6.43 -11.69 5.06
N ALA A 81 5.21 -11.15 4.91
CA ALA A 81 4.12 -11.39 5.85
C ALA A 81 3.66 -12.85 5.88
N GLU A 82 3.52 -13.50 4.71
CA GLU A 82 3.15 -14.91 4.59
C GLU A 82 4.19 -15.84 5.24
N GLY A 83 5.48 -15.50 5.14
CA GLY A 83 6.57 -16.29 5.76
C GLY A 83 6.41 -16.47 7.27
N GLU A 84 5.92 -15.45 7.98
CA GLU A 84 5.72 -15.48 9.44
C GLU A 84 4.25 -15.73 9.83
N HIS A 85 3.28 -15.38 8.97
CA HIS A 85 1.84 -15.45 9.23
C HIS A 85 1.05 -16.17 8.11
N PRO A 86 1.38 -17.44 7.78
CA PRO A 86 0.85 -18.14 6.60
C PRO A 86 -0.65 -18.52 6.70
N THR A 87 -1.22 -18.46 7.91
CA THR A 87 -2.65 -18.69 8.14
C THR A 87 -3.50 -17.46 7.89
N GLU A 88 -2.89 -16.27 7.85
CA GLU A 88 -3.58 -14.98 7.75
C GLU A 88 -3.37 -14.31 6.40
N ILE A 89 -2.17 -14.45 5.83
CA ILE A 89 -1.79 -13.88 4.53
C ILE A 89 -1.35 -15.02 3.62
N ARG A 90 -1.85 -15.02 2.38
CA ARG A 90 -1.46 -15.97 1.33
C ARG A 90 -1.22 -15.20 0.03
N GLU A 91 -0.03 -15.32 -0.56
CA GLU A 91 0.33 -14.60 -1.78
C GLU A 91 -0.68 -14.84 -2.92
N ASN A 92 -1.15 -16.08 -3.07
CA ASN A 92 -2.10 -16.48 -4.10
C ASN A 92 -3.43 -15.71 -4.06
N ASP A 93 -3.84 -15.19 -2.90
CA ASP A 93 -5.11 -14.46 -2.76
C ASP A 93 -5.05 -13.06 -3.40
N TYR A 94 -3.85 -12.56 -3.73
CA TYR A 94 -3.62 -11.26 -4.36
C TYR A 94 -3.46 -11.34 -5.89
N PHE A 95 -3.53 -12.53 -6.46
CA PHE A 95 -3.52 -12.77 -7.91
C PHE A 95 -4.92 -13.06 -8.45
N THR A 96 -5.15 -12.74 -9.73
CA THR A 96 -6.37 -13.17 -10.42
C THR A 96 -6.41 -14.70 -10.56
N ALA A 97 -7.56 -15.25 -10.97
CA ALA A 97 -7.68 -16.69 -11.25
C ALA A 97 -6.70 -17.17 -12.35
N GLN A 98 -6.21 -16.27 -13.18
CA GLN A 98 -5.22 -16.49 -14.23
C GLN A 98 -3.77 -16.33 -13.73
N GLY A 99 -3.57 -15.97 -12.46
CA GLY A 99 -2.25 -15.74 -11.89
C GLY A 99 -1.65 -14.36 -12.21
N GLU A 100 -2.47 -13.38 -12.60
CA GLU A 100 -2.01 -12.04 -12.96
C GLU A 100 -2.10 -11.08 -11.76
N TYR A 101 -1.11 -10.20 -11.61
CA TYR A 101 -1.16 -9.10 -10.63
C TYR A 101 -1.72 -7.85 -11.32
N ARG A 102 -2.96 -7.48 -10.99
CA ARG A 102 -3.71 -6.39 -11.64
C ARG A 102 -4.29 -5.43 -10.61
N VAL A 103 -4.43 -4.17 -11.00
CA VAL A 103 -5.05 -3.08 -10.21
C VAL A 103 -6.39 -2.61 -10.80
N ASP A 104 -6.76 -3.14 -11.97
CA ASP A 104 -8.00 -2.80 -12.69
C ASP A 104 -9.22 -3.56 -12.11
N HIS A 105 -10.34 -3.54 -12.83
CA HIS A 105 -11.59 -4.20 -12.41
C HIS A 105 -11.47 -5.71 -12.17
N GLN A 106 -10.39 -6.35 -12.62
CA GLN A 106 -10.12 -7.77 -12.40
C GLN A 106 -9.28 -8.01 -11.14
N ALA A 107 -8.81 -6.95 -10.48
CA ALA A 107 -8.05 -7.04 -9.24
C ALA A 107 -8.83 -7.84 -8.18
N PRO A 108 -8.20 -8.81 -7.51
CA PRO A 108 -8.85 -9.59 -6.46
C PRO A 108 -9.39 -8.71 -5.33
N LYS A 109 -10.50 -9.14 -4.72
CA LYS A 109 -11.09 -8.44 -3.57
C LYS A 109 -10.13 -8.34 -2.39
N THR A 110 -9.30 -9.35 -2.17
CA THR A 110 -8.27 -9.35 -1.13
C THR A 110 -7.30 -8.19 -1.33
N PHE A 111 -6.88 -7.94 -2.58
CA PHE A 111 -6.00 -6.83 -2.89
C PHE A 111 -6.72 -5.47 -2.79
N THR A 112 -7.88 -5.31 -3.39
CA THR A 112 -8.61 -4.03 -3.38
C THR A 112 -9.14 -3.63 -2.00
N SER A 113 -9.32 -4.59 -1.09
CA SER A 113 -9.67 -4.33 0.32
C SER A 113 -8.47 -4.11 1.24
N SER A 114 -7.24 -4.35 0.76
CA SER A 114 -6.02 -4.17 1.55
C SER A 114 -5.80 -2.70 1.92
N LEU A 115 -5.14 -2.48 3.06
CA LEU A 115 -4.80 -1.14 3.52
C LEU A 115 -3.93 -0.42 2.48
N MET A 116 -2.94 -1.09 1.90
CA MET A 116 -2.08 -0.52 0.86
C MET A 116 -2.87 0.00 -0.35
N TYR A 117 -3.78 -0.80 -0.89
CA TYR A 117 -4.60 -0.38 -2.04
C TYR A 117 -5.48 0.81 -1.69
N LYS A 118 -6.18 0.73 -0.54
CA LYS A 118 -7.08 1.79 -0.09
C LYS A 118 -6.35 3.10 0.16
N MET A 119 -5.18 3.08 0.80
CA MET A 119 -4.40 4.30 1.06
C MET A 119 -3.83 4.89 -0.23
N SER A 120 -3.30 4.06 -1.14
CA SER A 120 -2.64 4.54 -2.36
C SER A 120 -3.61 5.14 -3.38
N TYR A 121 -4.84 4.59 -3.47
CA TYR A 121 -5.84 5.02 -4.46
C TYR A 121 -6.97 5.87 -3.87
N TYR A 122 -6.89 6.27 -2.59
CA TYR A 122 -7.91 7.11 -1.95
C TYR A 122 -8.14 8.39 -2.78
N ARG A 123 -9.40 8.62 -3.21
CA ARG A 123 -9.82 9.73 -4.09
C ARG A 123 -9.15 9.79 -5.48
N PHE A 124 -8.26 8.85 -5.82
CA PHE A 124 -7.59 8.82 -7.13
C PHE A 124 -8.59 8.57 -8.28
N GLY A 125 -9.68 7.87 -8.03
CA GLY A 125 -10.74 7.60 -9.01
C GLY A 125 -11.48 8.85 -9.53
N GLU A 126 -11.42 9.95 -8.78
CA GLU A 126 -12.00 11.26 -9.13
C GLU A 126 -11.08 12.06 -10.07
N LEU A 127 -9.79 11.73 -10.11
CA LEU A 127 -8.81 12.47 -10.90
C LEU A 127 -8.90 12.10 -12.38
N LYS A 128 -8.94 13.14 -13.22
CA LYS A 128 -8.80 12.99 -14.67
C LYS A 128 -7.52 13.70 -15.15
N LEU A 129 -6.45 12.93 -15.31
CA LEU A 129 -5.11 13.44 -15.64
C LEU A 129 -4.98 13.91 -17.10
N ASP A 130 -5.68 13.25 -18.01
CA ASP A 130 -5.71 13.58 -19.43
C ASP A 130 -7.18 13.59 -19.90
N PRO A 131 -7.65 14.61 -20.63
CA PRO A 131 -8.99 14.64 -21.20
C PRO A 131 -9.38 13.38 -22.01
N ARG A 132 -8.40 12.69 -22.61
CA ARG A 132 -8.54 11.49 -23.44
C ARG A 132 -8.53 10.19 -22.64
N MET A 133 -8.03 10.20 -21.41
CA MET A 133 -7.97 9.04 -20.54
C MET A 133 -9.21 8.97 -19.62
N PRO A 134 -9.59 7.77 -19.14
CA PRO A 134 -10.62 7.66 -18.11
C PRO A 134 -10.14 8.28 -16.79
N SER A 135 -11.07 8.57 -15.87
CA SER A 135 -10.71 8.99 -14.52
C SER A 135 -10.10 7.83 -13.73
N GLY A 136 -9.14 8.12 -12.83
CA GLY A 136 -8.43 7.09 -12.08
C GLY A 136 -7.51 6.23 -12.97
N PHE A 137 -6.87 6.84 -13.96
CA PHE A 137 -5.90 6.15 -14.81
C PHE A 137 -4.52 6.14 -14.15
N ASP A 138 -4.01 4.96 -13.79
CA ASP A 138 -2.68 4.77 -13.23
C ASP A 138 -1.64 4.74 -14.35
N ARG A 139 -0.77 5.75 -14.40
CA ARG A 139 0.28 5.88 -15.44
C ARG A 139 1.40 4.85 -15.32
N THR A 140 1.67 4.35 -14.12
CA THR A 140 2.73 3.35 -13.90
C THR A 140 2.29 1.98 -14.40
N ARG A 141 1.03 1.59 -14.18
CA ARG A 141 0.47 0.32 -14.67
C ARG A 141 -0.23 0.43 -16.03
N ASN A 142 -0.45 1.65 -16.50
CA ASN A 142 -1.13 1.95 -17.76
C ASN A 142 -2.54 1.33 -17.85
N VAL A 143 -3.31 1.42 -16.76
CA VAL A 143 -4.67 0.89 -16.65
C VAL A 143 -5.59 1.82 -15.86
N GLU A 144 -6.89 1.71 -16.10
CA GLU A 144 -7.92 2.30 -15.25
C GLU A 144 -8.09 1.45 -13.98
N ILE A 145 -8.09 2.09 -12.81
CA ILE A 145 -8.24 1.37 -11.53
C ILE A 145 -9.62 0.72 -11.40
N GLY A 146 -9.67 -0.45 -10.76
CA GLY A 146 -10.91 -1.20 -10.57
C GLY A 146 -11.90 -0.57 -9.58
N GLN A 147 -11.38 0.02 -8.49
CA GLN A 147 -12.21 0.60 -7.44
C GLN A 147 -11.97 2.10 -7.32
N LYS A 148 -12.93 2.90 -7.79
CA LYS A 148 -12.83 4.37 -7.77
C LYS A 148 -13.30 5.01 -6.47
N ASN A 149 -14.30 4.41 -5.83
CA ASN A 149 -14.91 4.94 -4.61
C ASN A 149 -14.32 4.20 -3.40
N ILE A 150 -13.32 4.81 -2.77
CA ILE A 150 -12.66 4.24 -1.58
C ILE A 150 -13.01 5.13 -0.39
N GLU A 151 -13.54 4.51 0.66
CA GLU A 151 -13.78 5.15 1.95
C GLU A 151 -12.79 4.58 2.98
N LEU A 152 -12.19 5.46 3.76
CA LEU A 152 -11.36 5.09 4.92
C LEU A 152 -12.21 5.29 6.18
N ARG A 153 -12.27 4.27 7.03
CA ARG A 153 -13.08 4.25 8.25
C ARG A 153 -12.27 4.62 9.49
N TYR A 154 -11.03 4.16 9.57
CA TYR A 154 -10.15 4.32 10.72
C TYR A 154 -8.95 5.23 10.44
N LEU A 155 -8.78 5.67 9.19
CA LEU A 155 -7.71 6.58 8.77
C LEU A 155 -8.30 7.84 8.15
N GLU A 156 -7.58 8.95 8.27
CA GLU A 156 -7.85 10.20 7.58
C GLU A 156 -6.62 10.66 6.78
N GLU A 157 -6.86 11.34 5.66
CA GLU A 157 -5.79 11.91 4.84
C GLU A 157 -5.18 13.14 5.55
N ALA A 158 -3.93 13.02 6.00
CA ALA A 158 -3.22 14.10 6.68
C ALA A 158 -2.48 15.03 5.72
N PHE A 159 -1.86 14.48 4.67
CA PHE A 159 -1.07 15.21 3.67
C PHE A 159 -0.89 14.37 2.40
N THR A 160 -0.97 15.03 1.24
CA THR A 160 -0.66 14.46 -0.08
C THR A 160 0.23 15.44 -0.83
N SER A 161 1.27 14.93 -1.51
CA SER A 161 2.24 15.77 -2.20
C SER A 161 1.64 16.44 -3.45
N GLU A 162 2.32 17.46 -3.99
CA GLU A 162 1.85 18.19 -5.20
C GLU A 162 1.58 17.25 -6.39
N HIS A 163 2.35 16.17 -6.50
CA HIS A 163 2.23 15.20 -7.58
C HIS A 163 1.78 13.83 -7.10
N TRP A 164 1.03 13.83 -5.98
CA TRP A 164 0.45 12.66 -5.32
C TRP A 164 1.52 11.66 -4.89
#